data_AF-A0A2T5V940-F1
#
_entry.id   AF-A0A2T5V940-F1
#
_cell.length_a   1.000
_cell.length_b   1.000
_cell.length_c   1.000
_cell.angle_alpha   90.00
_cell.angle_beta   90.00
_cell.angle_gamma   90.00
#
_symmetry.space_group_name_H-M   'P 1'
#
loop_
_entity.id
_entity.type
_entity.pdbx_description
1 polymer ?
#
loop_
_entity_poly.entity_id
_entity_poly.type
_entity_poly.pdbx_seq_one_letter_code
_entity_poly.pdbx_strand_id
1 'polypeptide(L)'
;MVTRPGEWGMRISDLLVAAAAFMATSATAGEVHIISRDQAGSFLSSHQIFLKDQPRQSMTHVDYCGHTYYVFWDTIDWLDNQAYEGHRLGVEYSNGKNWRLICRNPEKQLAQVREEERPQVQGAPDIPASKKYGWIELLNKRSAR
;
A
#
# COMPACT_ATOMS: atom_id res chain seq x y z
N MET A 1 -0.92 -21.41 -87.65
CA MET A 1 -0.64 -20.07 -87.08
C MET A 1 -1.97 -19.36 -86.89
N VAL A 2 -2.45 -19.31 -85.66
CA VAL A 2 -3.69 -18.64 -85.23
C VAL A 2 -3.44 -18.08 -83.81
N THR A 3 -4.01 -16.90 -83.57
CA THR A 3 -4.12 -16.01 -82.39
C THR A 3 -4.62 -16.71 -81.10
N ARG A 4 -4.59 -16.23 -79.84
CA ARG A 4 -4.24 -15.00 -79.09
C ARG A 4 -4.23 -15.36 -77.55
N PRO A 5 -3.95 -14.41 -76.61
CA PRO A 5 -3.45 -14.67 -75.25
C PRO A 5 -4.53 -14.87 -74.18
N GLY A 6 -4.11 -15.33 -72.99
CA GLY A 6 -4.91 -15.33 -71.77
C GLY A 6 -4.00 -15.13 -70.55
N GLU A 7 -3.98 -13.91 -70.04
CA GLU A 7 -3.44 -13.52 -68.73
C GLU A 7 -4.24 -14.19 -67.60
N TRP A 8 -3.56 -14.84 -66.66
CA TRP A 8 -4.02 -14.97 -65.26
C TRP A 8 -2.80 -14.86 -64.35
N GLY A 9 -2.53 -13.64 -63.90
CA GLY A 9 -1.53 -13.37 -62.89
C GLY A 9 -1.99 -13.92 -61.54
N MET A 10 -1.20 -14.82 -60.95
CA MET A 10 -1.32 -15.15 -59.54
C MET A 10 -0.20 -14.41 -58.82
N ARG A 11 -0.50 -13.16 -58.44
CA ARG A 11 0.33 -12.45 -57.46
C ARG A 11 0.15 -13.18 -56.14
N ILE A 12 1.18 -13.91 -55.72
CA ILE A 12 1.32 -14.37 -54.34
C ILE A 12 1.80 -13.17 -53.50
N SER A 13 0.99 -12.11 -53.56
CA SER A 13 0.62 -11.38 -52.36
C SER A 13 -0.07 -12.39 -51.43
N ASP A 14 -0.05 -12.13 -50.14
CA ASP A 14 -0.71 -12.94 -49.10
C ASP A 14 0.15 -14.06 -48.51
N LEU A 15 1.09 -13.67 -47.65
CA LEU A 15 1.21 -14.25 -46.30
C LEU A 15 2.14 -13.38 -45.45
N LEU A 16 1.72 -12.12 -45.22
CA LEU A 16 2.17 -11.38 -44.04
C LEU A 16 1.30 -11.86 -42.87
N VAL A 17 1.78 -12.87 -42.13
CA VAL A 17 1.25 -13.17 -40.80
C VAL A 17 1.67 -12.01 -39.89
N ALA A 18 0.87 -10.95 -39.87
CA ALA A 18 0.98 -9.90 -38.88
C ALA A 18 0.48 -10.47 -37.55
N ALA A 19 1.41 -11.04 -36.77
CA ALA A 19 1.17 -11.35 -35.37
C ALA A 19 0.99 -10.02 -34.62
N ALA A 20 -0.26 -9.55 -34.53
CA ALA A 20 -0.62 -8.46 -33.64
C ALA A 20 -0.51 -8.97 -32.19
N ALA A 21 0.68 -8.82 -31.60
CA ALA A 21 0.87 -8.99 -30.17
C ALA A 21 0.03 -7.92 -29.46
N PHE A 22 -1.15 -8.33 -28.98
CA PHE A 22 -1.95 -7.53 -28.06
C PHE A 22 -1.14 -7.38 -26.76
N MET A 23 -0.36 -6.30 -26.64
CA MET A 23 0.18 -5.90 -25.35
C MET A 23 -0.99 -5.39 -24.51
N ALA A 24 -1.61 -6.29 -23.75
CA ALA A 24 -2.52 -5.92 -22.67
C ALA A 24 -1.72 -5.08 -21.68
N THR A 25 -1.83 -3.75 -21.79
CA THR A 25 -1.34 -2.85 -20.76
C THR A 25 -2.27 -2.99 -19.58
N SER A 26 -1.92 -3.84 -18.62
CA SER A 26 -2.61 -3.92 -17.34
C SER A 26 -2.58 -2.53 -16.71
N ALA A 27 -3.73 -1.87 -16.64
CA ALA A 27 -3.85 -0.64 -15.86
C ALA A 27 -3.55 -1.02 -14.40
N THR A 28 -2.38 -0.62 -13.89
CA THR A 28 -2.03 -0.82 -12.49
C THR A 28 -3.04 -0.05 -11.65
N ALA A 29 -3.88 -0.78 -10.91
CA ALA A 29 -4.75 -0.16 -9.92
C ALA A 29 -3.87 0.65 -8.97
N GLY A 30 -4.26 1.91 -8.71
CA GLY A 30 -3.47 2.75 -7.81
C GLY A 30 -3.53 2.25 -6.38
N GLU A 31 -2.48 2.54 -5.62
CA GLU A 31 -2.30 2.07 -4.26
C GLU A 31 -2.25 3.25 -3.29
N VAL A 32 -2.69 3.03 -2.06
CA VAL A 32 -2.55 4.00 -0.98
C VAL A 32 -1.54 3.48 0.02
N HIS A 33 -0.64 4.34 0.47
CA HIS A 33 0.42 4.00 1.41
C HIS A 33 0.50 5.06 2.51
N ILE A 34 0.95 4.65 3.68
CA ILE A 34 1.52 5.58 4.65
C ILE A 34 3.03 5.63 4.39
N ILE A 35 3.55 6.83 4.17
CA ILE A 35 4.95 7.09 3.86
C ILE A 35 5.63 7.74 5.06
N SER A 36 6.80 7.21 5.43
CA SER A 36 7.70 7.78 6.41
C SER A 36 8.84 8.51 5.73
N ARG A 37 9.13 9.72 6.20
CA ARG A 37 10.23 10.57 5.71
C ARG A 37 11.05 11.12 6.87
N ASP A 38 12.34 11.34 6.63
CA ASP A 38 13.20 12.04 7.58
C ASP A 38 12.83 13.54 7.69
N GLN A 39 13.57 14.29 8.50
CA GLN A 39 13.34 15.73 8.66
C GLN A 39 13.59 16.54 7.38
N ALA A 40 14.52 16.08 6.53
CA ALA A 40 14.83 16.69 5.24
C ALA A 40 13.79 16.34 4.16
N GLY A 41 12.90 15.37 4.41
CA GLY A 41 11.88 14.90 3.48
C GLY A 41 12.31 13.69 2.65
N SER A 42 13.47 13.10 2.91
CA SER A 42 13.92 11.88 2.23
C SER A 42 13.02 10.71 2.59
N PHE A 43 12.69 9.88 1.61
CA PHE A 43 11.94 8.65 1.85
C PHE A 43 12.72 7.68 2.74
N LEU A 44 12.05 7.09 3.73
CA LEU A 44 12.62 6.05 4.60
C LEU A 44 11.94 4.70 4.38
N SER A 45 10.62 4.65 4.50
CA SER A 45 9.83 3.43 4.37
C SER A 45 8.36 3.72 4.09
N SER A 46 7.60 2.69 3.70
CA SER A 46 6.17 2.79 3.41
C SER A 46 5.43 1.52 3.78
N HIS A 47 4.19 1.66 4.24
CA HIS A 47 3.25 0.55 4.42
C HIS A 47 2.00 0.78 3.58
N GLN A 48 1.61 -0.21 2.78
CA GLN A 48 0.37 -0.17 2.00
C GLN A 48 -0.85 -0.24 2.93
N ILE A 49 -1.86 0.56 2.60
CA ILE A 49 -3.18 0.55 3.23
C ILE A 49 -4.25 0.33 2.17
N PHE A 50 -5.35 -0.30 2.55
CA PHE A 50 -6.34 -0.82 1.59
C PHE A 50 -7.62 -0.01 1.64
N LEU A 51 -8.26 0.14 0.48
CA LEU A 51 -9.55 0.79 0.38
C LEU A 51 -10.65 -0.06 1.03
N LYS A 52 -11.80 0.58 1.31
CA LYS A 52 -12.91 -0.03 2.02
C LYS A 52 -13.44 -1.33 1.37
N ASP A 53 -13.32 -1.45 0.06
CA ASP A 53 -13.75 -2.58 -0.76
C ASP A 53 -12.69 -3.70 -0.87
N GLN A 54 -11.54 -3.56 -0.21
CA GLN A 54 -10.42 -4.51 -0.26
C GLN A 54 -10.00 -5.08 1.12
N PRO A 55 -10.92 -5.40 2.05
CA PRO A 55 -10.53 -5.97 3.33
C PRO A 55 -9.95 -7.37 3.12
N ARG A 56 -8.88 -7.68 3.86
CA ARG A 56 -8.32 -9.03 3.95
C ARG A 56 -8.48 -9.57 5.37
N GLN A 57 -8.30 -10.87 5.53
CA GLN A 57 -8.24 -11.49 6.86
C GLN A 57 -7.18 -10.79 7.72
N SER A 58 -7.51 -10.58 8.99
CA SER A 58 -6.63 -9.95 9.99
C SER A 58 -6.29 -8.46 9.75
N MET A 59 -7.06 -7.77 8.90
CA MET A 59 -7.02 -6.31 8.82
C MET A 59 -8.05 -5.69 9.75
N THR A 60 -7.72 -4.56 10.34
CA THR A 60 -8.65 -3.69 11.07
C THR A 60 -8.93 -2.43 10.27
N HIS A 61 -10.08 -1.81 10.52
CA HIS A 61 -10.44 -0.56 9.88
C HIS A 61 -9.83 0.63 10.63
N VAL A 62 -9.39 1.64 9.89
CA VAL A 62 -8.86 2.88 10.41
C VAL A 62 -9.39 4.04 9.58
N ASP A 63 -9.68 5.15 10.23
CA ASP A 63 -10.09 6.36 9.53
C ASP A 63 -8.90 7.33 9.45
N TYR A 64 -8.46 7.60 8.22
CA TYR A 64 -7.45 8.60 7.92
C TYR A 64 -7.98 9.60 6.92
N CYS A 65 -7.72 10.87 7.15
CA CYS A 65 -8.07 11.97 6.25
C CYS A 65 -9.58 12.01 5.91
N GLY A 66 -10.45 11.50 6.80
CA GLY A 66 -11.90 11.39 6.54
C GLY A 66 -12.30 10.21 5.64
N HIS A 67 -11.41 9.26 5.41
CA HIS A 67 -11.63 8.05 4.63
C HIS A 67 -11.34 6.80 5.46
N THR A 68 -12.21 5.79 5.33
CA THR A 68 -12.00 4.49 5.93
C THR A 68 -11.06 3.65 5.06
N TYR A 69 -9.99 3.18 5.70
CA TYR A 69 -9.02 2.24 5.14
C TYR A 69 -8.98 0.97 5.98
N TYR A 70 -8.39 -0.07 5.42
CA TYR A 70 -8.06 -1.32 6.10
C TYR A 70 -6.54 -1.47 6.19
N VAL A 71 -6.05 -1.82 7.38
CA VAL A 71 -4.62 -1.97 7.67
C VAL A 71 -4.36 -3.21 8.51
N PHE A 72 -3.17 -3.78 8.41
CA PHE A 72 -2.70 -4.77 9.36
C PHE A 72 -2.29 -4.11 10.68
N TRP A 73 -2.39 -4.86 11.78
CA TRP A 73 -1.93 -4.39 13.10
C TRP A 73 -0.46 -3.97 13.09
N ASP A 74 0.41 -4.72 12.39
CA ASP A 74 1.82 -4.37 12.24
C ASP A 74 2.03 -2.98 11.61
N THR A 75 1.11 -2.53 10.74
CA THR A 75 1.15 -1.17 10.17
C THR A 75 0.82 -0.10 11.20
N ILE A 76 -0.08 -0.39 12.15
CA ILE A 76 -0.41 0.52 13.25
C ILE A 76 0.78 0.64 14.20
N ASP A 77 1.37 -0.49 14.59
CA ASP A 77 2.55 -0.51 15.48
C ASP A 77 3.75 0.18 14.83
N TRP A 78 3.99 -0.08 13.55
CA TRP A 78 5.01 0.62 12.77
C TRP A 78 4.74 2.13 12.74
N LEU A 79 3.50 2.56 12.50
CA LEU A 79 3.14 3.98 12.44
C LEU A 79 3.45 4.70 13.75
N ASP A 80 3.06 4.11 14.88
CA ASP A 80 3.32 4.64 16.22
C ASP A 80 4.84 4.74 16.47
N ASN A 81 5.64 3.75 16.05
CA ASN A 81 7.09 3.79 16.21
C ASN A 81 7.76 4.86 15.33
N GLN A 82 7.33 5.02 14.07
CA GLN A 82 7.86 6.08 13.19
C GLN A 82 7.52 7.48 13.72
N ALA A 83 6.34 7.66 14.30
CA ALA A 83 5.95 8.91 14.95
C ALA A 83 6.82 9.19 16.18
N TYR A 84 7.11 8.17 16.99
CA TYR A 84 7.99 8.27 18.15
C TYR A 84 9.43 8.65 17.78
N GLU A 85 9.94 8.11 16.68
CA GLU A 85 11.25 8.47 16.10
C GLU A 85 11.27 9.91 15.51
N GLY A 86 10.12 10.58 15.50
CA GLY A 86 9.96 11.95 15.03
C GLY A 86 9.84 12.07 13.51
N HIS A 87 9.64 10.97 12.78
CA HIS A 87 9.55 10.99 11.33
C HIS A 87 8.32 11.75 10.83
N ARG A 88 8.44 12.27 9.60
CA ARG A 88 7.35 12.97 8.92
C ARG A 88 6.49 11.96 8.18
N LEU A 89 5.27 11.80 8.66
CA LEU A 89 4.33 10.79 8.15
C LEU A 89 3.26 11.41 7.25
N GLY A 90 2.90 10.70 6.18
CA GLY A 90 1.83 11.11 5.28
C GLY A 90 1.14 9.95 4.60
N VAL A 91 -0.17 10.06 4.38
CA VAL A 91 -0.92 9.14 3.53
C VAL A 91 -0.77 9.62 2.09
N GLU A 92 -0.27 8.78 1.21
CA GLU A 92 0.02 9.11 -0.18
C GLU A 92 -0.60 8.06 -1.13
N TYR A 93 -1.14 8.52 -2.26
CA TYR A 93 -1.62 7.68 -3.35
C TYR A 93 -0.56 7.57 -4.44
N SER A 94 -0.31 6.34 -4.90
CA SER A 94 0.56 6.04 -6.03
C SER A 94 -0.25 5.51 -7.20
N ASN A 95 -0.02 6.05 -8.40
CA ASN A 95 -0.56 5.50 -9.65
C ASN A 95 0.51 4.75 -10.47
N GLY A 96 1.60 4.31 -9.83
CA GLY A 96 2.74 3.67 -10.47
C GLY A 96 3.71 4.63 -11.19
N LYS A 97 3.37 5.92 -11.30
CA LYS A 97 4.23 6.94 -11.92
C LYS A 97 4.54 8.11 -10.98
N ASN A 98 3.56 8.49 -10.17
CA ASN A 98 3.64 9.65 -9.30
C ASN A 98 3.03 9.34 -7.93
N TRP A 99 3.50 10.08 -6.94
CA TRP A 99 2.97 10.08 -5.57
C TRP A 99 2.17 11.35 -5.34
N ARG A 100 0.98 11.22 -4.75
CA ARG A 100 0.12 12.34 -4.37
C ARG A 100 -0.21 12.26 -2.89
N LEU A 101 0.19 13.29 -2.15
CA LEU A 101 -0.19 13.45 -0.75
C LEU A 101 -1.71 13.58 -0.60
N ILE A 102 -2.30 12.74 0.24
CA ILE A 102 -3.69 12.80 0.68
C ILE A 102 -3.77 13.64 1.96
N CYS A 103 -3.07 13.23 3.03
CA CYS A 103 -2.94 14.05 4.23
C CYS A 103 -1.64 13.79 5.01
N ARG A 104 -1.33 14.71 5.93
CA ARG A 104 -0.18 14.63 6.83
C ARG A 104 -0.61 14.17 8.22
N ASN A 105 0.36 13.68 8.98
CA ASN A 105 0.19 13.31 10.38
C ASN A 105 -0.93 12.26 10.63
N PRO A 106 -0.96 11.13 9.90
CA PRO A 106 -1.97 10.09 10.12
C PRO A 106 -1.95 9.50 11.53
N GLU A 107 -0.80 9.49 12.22
CA GLU A 107 -0.64 9.02 13.60
C GLU A 107 -1.54 9.77 14.59
N LYS A 108 -1.89 11.03 14.30
CA LYS A 108 -2.76 11.86 15.15
C LYS A 108 -4.24 11.51 15.01
N GLN A 109 -4.59 10.64 14.06
CA GLN A 109 -5.96 10.31 13.69
C GLN A 109 -6.36 8.89 14.13
N LEU A 110 -5.41 8.09 14.63
CA LEU A 110 -5.62 6.74 15.19
C LEU A 110 -6.51 6.67 16.44
N ALA A 111 -7.12 7.78 16.88
CA ALA A 111 -7.94 7.85 18.08
C ALA A 111 -9.21 6.96 18.05
N GLN A 112 -9.50 6.28 16.94
CA GLN A 112 -10.70 5.46 16.78
C GLN A 112 -10.44 3.98 16.47
N VAL A 113 -9.20 3.48 16.58
CA VAL A 113 -8.99 2.02 16.52
C VAL A 113 -9.76 1.40 17.68
N ARG A 114 -10.90 0.81 17.37
CA ARG A 114 -11.84 0.23 18.33
C ARG A 114 -11.11 -0.87 19.09
N GLU A 115 -10.90 -0.67 20.39
CA GLU A 115 -10.14 -1.55 21.28
C GLU A 115 -10.66 -3.00 21.29
N GLU A 116 -11.89 -3.20 20.79
CA GLU A 116 -12.61 -4.47 20.73
C GLU A 116 -12.08 -5.47 19.68
N GLU A 117 -11.32 -5.03 18.67
CA GLU A 117 -10.79 -5.94 17.61
C GLU A 117 -9.32 -6.34 17.79
N ARG A 118 -8.63 -5.87 18.84
CA ARG A 118 -7.25 -6.34 19.08
C ARG A 118 -7.31 -7.84 19.42
N PRO A 119 -6.61 -8.72 18.69
CA PRO A 119 -6.50 -10.13 19.06
C PRO A 119 -6.04 -10.21 20.52
N GLN A 120 -6.88 -10.80 21.37
CA GLN A 120 -6.53 -11.08 22.75
C GLN A 120 -5.44 -12.15 22.73
N VAL A 121 -4.18 -11.73 22.76
CA VAL A 121 -3.05 -12.63 22.97
C VAL A 121 -3.19 -13.15 24.41
N GLN A 122 -3.68 -14.39 24.55
CA GLN A 122 -3.78 -15.05 25.85
C GLN A 122 -2.39 -15.07 26.49
N GLY A 123 -2.19 -14.27 27.55
CA GLY A 123 -0.94 -14.14 28.28
C GLY A 123 -0.24 -12.78 28.19
N ALA A 124 -0.77 -11.80 27.43
CA ALA A 124 -0.26 -10.43 27.47
C ALA A 124 -0.77 -9.70 28.75
N PRO A 125 0.10 -9.02 29.51
CA PRO A 125 -0.33 -8.29 30.70
C PRO A 125 -1.27 -7.14 30.31
N ASP A 126 -2.40 -7.01 31.02
CA ASP A 126 -3.33 -5.90 30.89
C ASP A 126 -2.63 -4.58 31.22
N ILE A 127 -2.32 -3.78 30.19
CA ILE A 127 -1.80 -2.42 30.39
C ILE A 127 -2.86 -1.42 29.98
N PRO A 128 -3.32 -0.56 30.92
CA PRO A 128 -4.33 0.43 30.63
C PRO A 128 -3.83 1.41 29.57
N ALA A 129 -4.73 1.79 28.66
CA ALA A 129 -4.50 2.68 27.52
C ALA A 129 -3.86 4.05 27.88
N SER A 130 -3.82 4.42 29.17
CA SER A 130 -3.16 5.63 29.67
C SER A 130 -1.64 5.52 29.84
N LYS A 131 -1.03 4.34 29.68
CA LYS A 131 0.43 4.13 29.71
C LYS A 131 1.04 3.87 28.32
N LYS A 132 0.48 4.48 27.27
CA LYS A 132 0.85 4.27 25.86
C LYS A 132 2.31 4.61 25.49
N TYR A 133 3.13 5.12 26.42
CA TYR A 133 4.54 5.47 26.20
C TYR A 133 5.57 4.70 27.07
N GLY A 134 5.19 3.60 27.73
CA GLY A 134 6.04 2.93 28.73
C GLY A 134 6.64 1.57 28.36
N TRP A 135 6.45 1.06 27.14
CA TRP A 135 6.79 -0.34 26.82
C TRP A 135 8.26 -0.56 26.47
N ILE A 136 8.91 0.40 25.82
CA ILE A 136 10.34 0.28 25.45
C ILE A 136 11.25 0.35 26.69
N GLU A 137 10.88 1.13 27.72
CA GLU A 137 11.63 1.15 29.00
C GLU A 137 11.56 -0.18 29.77
N LEU A 138 10.48 -0.95 29.63
CA LEU A 138 10.32 -2.22 30.33
C LEU A 138 11.10 -3.37 29.67
N LEU A 139 11.29 -3.32 28.35
CA LEU A 139 12.10 -4.31 27.63
C LEU A 139 13.60 -4.08 27.87
N ASN A 140 14.06 -2.82 27.92
CA ASN A 140 15.48 -2.51 28.14
C ASN A 140 15.94 -2.85 29.57
N LYS A 141 15.04 -2.76 30.58
CA LYS A 141 15.35 -3.15 31.97
C LYS A 141 15.43 -4.67 32.21
N ARG A 142 14.95 -5.51 31.29
CA ARG A 142 15.07 -6.98 31.39
C ARG A 142 16.32 -7.55 30.71
N SER A 143 16.91 -6.83 29.75
CA SER A 143 18.15 -7.25 29.08
C SER A 143 19.43 -6.85 29.83
N ALA A 144 19.31 -6.07 30.91
CA ALA A 144 20.42 -5.60 31.73
C ALA A 144 20.56 -6.35 33.08
N ARG A 145 19.99 -7.56 33.19
CA ARG A 145 20.19 -8.48 34.32
C ARG A 145 20.75 -9.81 33.84
#